data_AF-A0A8S0XJ11-F1
#
_entry.id   AF-A0A8S0XJ11-F1
#
_cell.length_a   1.000
_cell.length_b   1.000
_cell.length_c   1.000
_cell.angle_alpha   90.00
_cell.angle_beta   90.00
_cell.angle_gamma   90.00
#
_symmetry.space_group_name_H-M   'P 1'
#
loop_
_entity.id
_entity.type
_entity.pdbx_description
1 polymer ?
#
loop_
_entity_poly.entity_id
_entity_poly.type
_entity_poly.pdbx_seq_one_letter_code
_entity_poly.pdbx_strand_id
1 'polypeptide(L)'
;MTKYTDNLIPAMTSDTTPLGTVSASNYWGSRYPWHAFNHGMTYDIETDTWTGNGAGAWISYAFSNLARINKIEIFNAIVTNGNDNWSHVSVYGDDTNLIASFSRTDLSLTKIQTSQYILYTLELDNLIKYKKYTLKFDNTTFTYIYEIKMYSALLNKYLIRQNNQYYSIKNSMLTELGIPADDTQKEEWFNTYGVDGLKEALLTPDENGNKLIDALDDKFEVRMMVPKS
;
A
#
# COMPACT_ATOMS: atom_id res chain seq x y z
N MET A 1 9.58 -13.39 0.12
CA MET A 1 9.46 -12.06 0.74
C MET A 1 8.73 -11.16 -0.25
N THR A 2 7.62 -10.56 0.16
CA THR A 2 6.86 -9.63 -0.70
C THR A 2 7.72 -8.42 -1.01
N LYS A 3 7.81 -8.04 -2.29
CA LYS A 3 8.46 -6.79 -2.71
C LYS A 3 7.43 -5.68 -2.72
N TYR A 4 7.85 -4.45 -2.46
CA TYR A 4 6.99 -3.28 -2.44
C TYR A 4 7.54 -2.21 -3.37
N THR A 5 6.68 -1.29 -3.81
CA THR A 5 7.09 -0.05 -4.50
C THR A 5 7.94 0.84 -3.58
N ASP A 6 8.46 1.94 -4.11
CA ASP A 6 8.82 3.10 -3.28
C ASP A 6 7.58 3.75 -2.64
N ASN A 7 7.79 4.73 -1.74
CA ASN A 7 6.70 5.49 -1.14
C ASN A 7 5.85 6.13 -2.24
N LEU A 8 4.56 5.86 -2.22
CA LEU A 8 3.61 6.36 -3.21
C LEU A 8 3.12 7.77 -2.92
N ILE A 9 3.38 8.27 -1.71
CA ILE A 9 3.07 9.63 -1.32
C ILE A 9 4.27 10.51 -1.73
N PRO A 10 4.07 11.60 -2.50
CA PRO A 10 5.15 12.54 -2.78
C PRO A 10 5.47 13.38 -1.53
N ALA A 11 6.65 13.98 -1.49
CA ALA A 11 7.03 14.89 -0.41
C ALA A 11 6.06 16.10 -0.38
N MET A 12 5.15 16.12 0.58
CA MET A 12 4.13 17.15 0.72
C MET A 12 4.74 18.46 1.24
N THR A 13 4.25 19.58 0.74
CA THR A 13 4.63 20.95 1.19
C THR A 13 3.43 21.74 1.69
N SER A 14 2.23 21.21 1.51
CA SER A 14 0.97 21.67 2.08
C SER A 14 -0.03 20.51 2.10
N ASP A 15 -1.23 20.71 2.64
CA ASP A 15 -2.26 19.66 2.65
C ASP A 15 -2.75 19.25 1.24
N THR A 16 -2.37 19.96 0.16
CA THR A 16 -2.82 19.64 -1.21
C THR A 16 -1.71 19.67 -2.27
N THR A 17 -0.45 19.88 -1.86
CA THR A 17 0.69 20.09 -2.77
C THR A 17 1.85 19.14 -2.40
N PRO A 18 2.50 18.47 -3.37
CA PRO A 18 2.39 18.65 -4.82
C PRO A 18 1.27 17.85 -5.50
N LEU A 19 0.76 16.79 -4.87
CA LEU A 19 -0.31 15.98 -5.41
C LEU A 19 -1.05 15.26 -4.28
N GLY A 20 -2.35 15.04 -4.45
CA GLY A 20 -3.19 14.41 -3.42
C GLY A 20 -3.70 15.39 -2.38
N THR A 21 -4.37 14.86 -1.35
CA THR A 21 -4.93 15.67 -0.27
C THR A 21 -4.72 15.01 1.07
N VAL A 22 -4.13 15.74 2.01
CA VAL A 22 -4.01 15.36 3.41
C VAL A 22 -5.21 15.91 4.18
N SER A 23 -5.74 15.13 5.10
CA SER A 23 -6.76 15.60 6.06
C SER A 23 -6.54 14.90 7.39
N ALA A 24 -6.84 15.57 8.50
CA ALA A 24 -6.71 15.03 9.84
C ALA A 24 -7.85 15.49 10.74
N SER A 25 -8.01 14.84 11.90
CA SER A 25 -8.98 15.22 12.93
C SER A 25 -8.80 16.66 13.40
N ASN A 26 -7.54 17.02 13.64
CA ASN A 26 -7.06 18.32 14.07
C ASN A 26 -5.52 18.30 14.11
N TYR A 27 -4.93 19.42 14.51
CA TYR A 27 -3.50 19.53 14.76
C TYR A 27 -3.20 20.54 15.87
N TRP A 28 -1.99 20.51 16.42
CA TRP A 28 -1.50 21.43 17.45
C TRP A 28 -0.48 22.43 16.89
N GLY A 29 -0.72 23.73 17.11
CA GLY A 29 0.25 24.78 16.76
C GLY A 29 0.64 24.77 15.28
N SER A 30 1.95 24.77 15.00
CA SER A 30 2.53 24.70 13.66
C SER A 30 2.73 23.27 13.12
N ARG A 31 2.22 22.24 13.81
CA ARG A 31 2.48 20.83 13.52
C ARG A 31 1.44 20.25 12.57
N TYR A 32 1.42 20.81 11.36
CA TYR A 32 0.38 20.60 10.36
C TYR A 32 0.27 19.13 9.89
N PRO A 33 -0.90 18.67 9.42
CA PRO A 33 -1.09 17.30 8.95
C PRO A 33 -0.13 16.88 7.84
N TRP A 34 0.11 17.74 6.85
CA TRP A 34 1.03 17.45 5.75
C TRP A 34 2.48 17.21 6.19
N HIS A 35 2.88 17.62 7.40
CA HIS A 35 4.21 17.29 7.93
C HIS A 35 4.43 15.78 8.05
N ALA A 36 3.40 14.98 8.36
CA ALA A 36 3.52 13.52 8.38
C ALA A 36 3.78 12.89 7.00
N PHE A 37 3.82 13.69 5.93
CA PHE A 37 4.01 13.24 4.56
C PHE A 37 5.05 14.11 3.83
N ASN A 38 5.81 14.94 4.56
CA ASN A 38 6.71 15.93 3.95
C ASN A 38 8.09 15.35 3.59
N HIS A 39 8.35 14.09 3.95
CA HIS A 39 9.65 13.43 3.81
C HIS A 39 10.76 14.15 4.60
N GLY A 40 10.39 14.78 5.72
CA GLY A 40 11.27 15.46 6.64
C GLY A 40 12.31 14.49 7.20
N MET A 41 13.59 14.88 7.13
CA MET A 41 14.70 14.04 7.57
C MET A 41 15.36 14.56 8.85
N THR A 42 14.95 15.73 9.34
CA THR A 42 15.55 16.32 10.54
C THR A 42 14.92 15.78 11.81
N TYR A 43 13.70 15.24 11.70
CA TYR A 43 12.89 14.74 12.82
C TYR A 43 12.75 15.80 13.91
N ASP A 44 12.50 17.03 13.48
CA ASP A 44 12.21 18.17 14.35
C ASP A 44 10.70 18.25 14.63
N ILE A 45 10.35 18.42 15.89
CA ILE A 45 8.96 18.31 16.33
C ILE A 45 8.06 19.45 15.82
N GLU A 46 8.62 20.61 15.51
CA GLU A 46 7.84 21.77 15.08
C GLU A 46 7.69 21.86 13.57
N THR A 47 8.62 21.27 12.83
CA THR A 47 8.72 21.41 11.37
C THR A 47 8.48 20.12 10.59
N ASP A 48 8.72 18.95 11.19
CA ASP A 48 8.60 17.64 10.53
C ASP A 48 7.53 16.74 11.19
N THR A 49 6.71 17.26 12.11
CA THR A 49 5.71 16.45 12.82
C THR A 49 4.29 16.93 12.58
N TRP A 50 3.38 15.98 12.35
CA TRP A 50 1.97 16.20 12.64
C TRP A 50 1.67 15.81 14.09
N THR A 51 0.99 16.69 14.82
CA THR A 51 0.49 16.40 16.17
C THR A 51 -1.03 16.43 16.22
N GLY A 52 -1.67 15.25 16.22
CA GLY A 52 -3.09 15.14 16.50
C GLY A 52 -3.39 15.47 17.97
N ASN A 53 -4.41 16.28 18.24
CA ASN A 53 -4.73 16.77 19.59
C ASN A 53 -6.03 16.13 20.13
N GLY A 54 -5.97 15.47 21.27
CA GLY A 54 -7.14 14.85 21.88
C GLY A 54 -7.44 13.45 21.36
N ALA A 55 -8.39 12.80 22.01
CA ALA A 55 -8.62 11.36 21.84
C ALA A 55 -9.15 10.98 20.45
N GLY A 56 -8.72 9.82 19.95
CA GLY A 56 -9.21 9.28 18.67
C GLY A 56 -8.72 10.05 17.44
N ALA A 57 -7.50 10.60 17.50
CA ALA A 57 -6.89 11.34 16.42
C ALA A 57 -6.81 10.47 15.15
N TRP A 58 -7.01 11.10 14.01
CA TRP A 58 -6.89 10.44 12.71
C TRP A 58 -6.19 11.34 11.72
N ILE A 59 -5.51 10.71 10.76
CA ILE A 59 -4.90 11.37 9.61
C ILE A 59 -5.13 10.52 8.38
N SER A 60 -5.23 11.18 7.23
CA SER A 60 -5.57 10.54 5.99
C SER A 60 -4.85 11.17 4.82
N TYR A 61 -4.63 10.37 3.80
CA TYR A 61 -4.11 10.81 2.51
C TYR A 61 -5.03 10.29 1.39
N ALA A 62 -5.49 11.20 0.55
CA ALA A 62 -6.28 10.92 -0.65
C ALA A 62 -5.39 11.02 -1.89
N PHE A 63 -5.23 9.90 -2.60
CA PHE A 63 -4.47 9.81 -3.83
C PHE A 63 -5.25 10.43 -5.00
N SER A 64 -4.52 10.97 -5.99
CA SER A 64 -5.14 11.48 -7.22
C SER A 64 -5.73 10.39 -8.09
N ASN A 65 -5.27 9.15 -7.96
CA ASN A 65 -5.81 7.95 -8.60
C ASN A 65 -6.06 6.86 -7.56
N LEU A 66 -6.92 5.88 -7.86
CA LEU A 66 -7.12 4.74 -6.97
C LEU A 66 -5.79 3.98 -6.77
N ALA A 67 -5.40 3.78 -5.51
CA ALA A 67 -4.18 3.10 -5.11
C ALA A 67 -4.49 1.89 -4.23
N ARG A 68 -3.69 0.82 -4.33
CA ARG A 68 -3.75 -0.33 -3.42
C ARG A 68 -2.58 -0.25 -2.47
N ILE A 69 -2.82 0.07 -1.21
CA ILE A 69 -1.77 0.08 -0.19
C ILE A 69 -1.74 -1.28 0.50
N ASN A 70 -0.55 -1.87 0.58
CA ASN A 70 -0.26 -3.16 1.20
C ASN A 70 0.78 -3.07 2.31
N LYS A 71 1.52 -1.97 2.40
CA LYS A 71 2.42 -1.70 3.51
C LYS A 71 2.33 -0.23 3.90
N ILE A 72 2.31 0.03 5.20
CA ILE A 72 2.39 1.37 5.78
C ILE A 72 3.53 1.39 6.79
N GLU A 73 4.37 2.40 6.71
CA GLU A 73 5.41 2.67 7.71
C GLU A 73 5.06 3.95 8.44
N ILE A 74 5.07 3.90 9.77
CA ILE A 74 4.76 5.02 10.65
C ILE A 74 5.99 5.34 11.49
N PHE A 75 6.54 6.54 11.32
CA PHE A 75 7.65 7.07 12.10
C PHE A 75 7.06 7.89 13.24
N ASN A 76 6.83 7.25 14.37
CA ASN A 76 6.26 7.88 15.55
C ASN A 76 7.34 8.63 16.34
N ALA A 77 7.05 9.86 16.80
CA ALA A 77 8.03 10.67 17.51
C ALA A 77 8.22 10.21 18.96
N ILE A 78 9.48 10.14 19.41
CA ILE A 78 9.82 9.96 20.82
C ILE A 78 9.89 11.33 21.48
N VAL A 79 8.89 11.66 22.30
CA VAL A 79 8.81 12.92 23.04
C VAL A 79 9.21 12.74 24.50
N THR A 80 10.10 13.61 25.01
CA THR A 80 10.76 13.51 26.32
C THR A 80 9.81 13.55 27.54
N ASN A 81 8.59 14.09 27.38
CA ASN A 81 7.61 14.24 28.47
C ASN A 81 6.24 13.60 28.16
N GLY A 82 6.12 12.84 27.06
CA GLY A 82 4.85 12.26 26.63
C GLY A 82 5.07 10.84 26.18
N ASN A 83 4.40 9.89 26.81
CA ASN A 83 4.31 8.56 26.22
C ASN A 83 3.53 8.69 24.91
N ASP A 84 4.08 8.12 23.84
CA ASP A 84 3.31 7.73 22.66
C ASP A 84 2.11 6.89 23.14
N ASN A 85 0.92 7.44 22.99
CA ASN A 85 -0.24 7.10 23.83
C ASN A 85 -1.31 6.27 23.10
N TRP A 86 -1.11 5.95 21.83
CA TRP A 86 -1.95 4.99 21.14
C TRP A 86 -1.40 3.59 21.36
N SER A 87 -2.31 2.64 21.54
CA SER A 87 -2.07 1.21 21.66
C SER A 87 -2.57 0.43 20.45
N HIS A 88 -3.42 1.03 19.62
CA HIS A 88 -3.95 0.48 18.39
C HIS A 88 -4.01 1.53 17.29
N VAL A 89 -3.85 1.05 16.06
CA VAL A 89 -4.12 1.84 14.87
C VAL A 89 -4.98 1.03 13.92
N SER A 90 -6.06 1.63 13.44
CA SER A 90 -6.95 1.06 12.43
C SER A 90 -6.77 1.80 11.11
N VAL A 91 -6.69 1.04 10.02
CA VAL A 91 -6.53 1.56 8.66
C VAL A 91 -7.85 1.37 7.91
N TYR A 92 -8.36 2.46 7.34
CA TYR A 92 -9.60 2.48 6.58
C TYR A 92 -9.37 2.92 5.14
N GLY A 93 -10.10 2.31 4.21
CA GLY A 93 -10.24 2.74 2.82
C GLY A 93 -11.50 3.58 2.64
N ASP A 94 -11.37 4.73 2.01
CA ASP A 94 -12.45 5.71 1.77
C ASP A 94 -13.25 6.02 3.06
N ASP A 95 -12.52 6.17 4.18
CA ASP A 95 -12.99 6.48 5.54
C ASP A 95 -13.83 5.39 6.25
N THR A 96 -14.58 4.56 5.53
CA THR A 96 -15.54 3.62 6.14
C THR A 96 -15.15 2.16 6.06
N ASN A 97 -14.32 1.77 5.09
CA ASN A 97 -13.99 0.36 4.86
C ASN A 97 -12.80 -0.03 5.73
N LEU A 98 -13.03 -0.74 6.85
CA LEU A 98 -11.93 -1.23 7.68
C LEU A 98 -11.09 -2.24 6.89
N ILE A 99 -9.81 -1.91 6.69
CA ILE A 99 -8.84 -2.76 6.00
C ILE A 99 -8.13 -3.66 7.00
N ALA A 100 -7.62 -3.07 8.08
CA ALA A 100 -6.89 -3.78 9.11
C ALA A 100 -6.86 -2.98 10.42
N SER A 101 -6.60 -3.66 11.53
CA SER A 101 -6.34 -3.05 12.82
C SER A 101 -5.16 -3.75 13.48
N PHE A 102 -4.27 -2.99 14.09
CA PHE A 102 -3.04 -3.48 14.70
C PHE A 102 -2.97 -3.06 16.15
N SER A 103 -2.63 -3.98 17.04
CA SER A 103 -2.20 -3.64 18.39
C SER A 103 -0.69 -3.36 18.39
N ARG A 104 -0.25 -2.44 19.24
CA ARG A 104 1.17 -2.11 19.41
C ARG A 104 1.99 -3.29 19.89
N THR A 105 1.37 -4.24 20.60
CA THR A 105 2.00 -5.50 21.01
C THR A 105 2.30 -6.42 19.83
N ASP A 106 1.43 -6.46 18.82
CA ASP A 106 1.65 -7.24 17.59
C ASP A 106 2.75 -6.62 16.72
N LEU A 107 2.91 -5.29 16.79
CA LEU A 107 3.93 -4.53 16.07
C LEU A 107 5.34 -4.64 16.67
N SER A 108 5.49 -5.33 17.80
CA SER A 108 6.79 -5.51 18.46
C SER A 108 7.81 -6.27 17.62
N LEU A 109 7.37 -7.15 16.70
CA LEU A 109 8.24 -7.96 15.84
C LEU A 109 8.88 -7.17 14.68
N THR A 110 8.33 -6.02 14.28
CA THR A 110 8.84 -5.18 13.18
C THR A 110 9.37 -3.82 13.65
N LYS A 111 9.39 -3.60 14.97
CA LYS A 111 9.76 -2.33 15.59
C LYS A 111 11.25 -2.04 15.44
N ILE A 112 11.57 -0.84 14.95
CA ILE A 112 12.90 -0.24 15.04
C ILE A 112 12.79 1.02 15.90
N GLN A 113 13.67 1.18 16.89
CA GLN A 113 13.69 2.35 17.76
C GLN A 113 15.05 3.04 17.66
N THR A 114 15.01 4.36 17.42
CA THR A 114 16.18 5.24 17.47
C THR A 114 16.11 6.14 18.71
N SER A 115 17.01 7.11 18.82
CA SER A 115 16.89 8.17 19.83
C SER A 115 15.77 9.17 19.52
N GLN A 116 15.30 9.26 18.27
CA GLN A 116 14.33 10.27 17.82
C GLN A 116 12.94 9.70 17.57
N TYR A 117 12.84 8.48 17.03
CA TYR A 117 11.57 7.90 16.59
C TYR A 117 11.47 6.40 16.84
N ILE A 118 10.22 5.91 16.82
CA ILE A 118 9.90 4.49 16.71
C ILE A 118 9.25 4.25 15.35
N LEU A 119 9.82 3.34 14.56
CA LEU A 119 9.24 2.88 13.31
C LEU A 119 8.35 1.68 13.57
N TYR A 120 7.10 1.80 13.10
CA TYR A 120 6.13 0.72 13.00
C TYR A 120 5.87 0.38 11.54
N THR A 121 5.97 -0.90 11.19
CA THR A 121 5.63 -1.40 9.85
C THR A 121 4.36 -2.22 9.93
N LEU A 122 3.33 -1.79 9.20
CA LEU A 122 2.04 -2.44 9.05
C LEU A 122 1.99 -3.11 7.68
N GLU A 123 1.86 -4.43 7.62
CA GLU A 123 1.61 -5.16 6.38
C GLU A 123 0.12 -5.51 6.29
N LEU A 124 -0.50 -5.19 5.15
CA LEU A 124 -1.94 -5.29 4.91
C LEU A 124 -2.22 -6.30 3.79
N ASP A 125 -3.10 -7.27 4.06
CA ASP A 125 -3.69 -8.12 3.01
C ASP A 125 -4.85 -7.40 2.29
N ASN A 126 -4.56 -6.20 1.78
CA ASN A 126 -5.55 -5.37 1.12
C ASN A 126 -5.63 -5.69 -0.38
N LEU A 127 -6.76 -6.22 -0.81
CA LEU A 127 -7.03 -6.57 -2.21
C LEU A 127 -7.68 -5.42 -3.01
N ILE A 128 -8.22 -4.42 -2.31
CA ILE A 128 -9.05 -3.35 -2.90
C ILE A 128 -8.21 -2.08 -3.06
N LYS A 129 -8.46 -1.35 -4.16
CA LYS A 129 -7.90 -0.01 -4.37
C LYS A 129 -8.85 1.03 -3.82
N TYR A 130 -8.34 1.96 -3.03
CA TYR A 130 -9.12 3.06 -2.47
C TYR A 130 -8.58 4.40 -2.97
N LYS A 131 -9.42 5.43 -2.94
CA LYS A 131 -9.00 6.80 -3.24
C LYS A 131 -8.31 7.40 -2.02
N LYS A 132 -8.78 7.08 -0.83
CA LYS A 132 -8.31 7.64 0.44
C LYS A 132 -7.97 6.53 1.43
N TYR A 133 -6.89 6.72 2.18
CA TYR A 133 -6.49 5.87 3.29
C TYR A 133 -6.46 6.69 4.56
N THR A 134 -7.18 6.25 5.60
CA THR A 134 -7.31 6.93 6.88
C THR A 134 -6.77 6.05 7.99
N LEU A 135 -5.80 6.56 8.74
CA LEU A 135 -5.27 5.94 9.96
C LEU A 135 -5.96 6.58 11.15
N LYS A 136 -6.59 5.75 11.98
CA LYS A 136 -7.23 6.17 13.22
C LYS A 136 -6.50 5.55 14.40
N PHE A 137 -6.04 6.40 15.30
CA PHE A 137 -5.30 6.02 16.49
C PHE A 137 -6.25 5.99 17.69
N ASP A 138 -6.06 5.03 18.59
CA ASP A 138 -6.81 4.94 19.87
C ASP A 138 -6.15 5.75 21.00
N ASN A 139 -5.55 6.89 20.66
CA ASN A 139 -4.93 7.76 21.64
C ASN A 139 -5.97 8.42 22.57
N THR A 140 -5.52 8.84 23.75
CA THR A 140 -6.32 9.61 24.72
C THR A 140 -5.94 11.09 24.79
N THR A 141 -4.74 11.45 24.35
CA THR A 141 -4.21 12.83 24.36
C THR A 141 -3.60 13.18 23.01
N PHE A 142 -2.28 13.26 22.88
CA PHE A 142 -1.61 13.66 21.62
C PHE A 142 -1.07 12.48 20.84
N THR A 143 -1.15 12.51 19.52
CA THR A 143 -0.47 11.58 18.61
C THR A 143 0.60 12.33 17.83
N TYR A 144 1.86 11.88 17.90
CA TYR A 144 3.00 12.56 17.26
C TYR A 144 3.59 11.70 16.16
N ILE A 145 3.46 12.13 14.90
CA ILE A 145 3.92 11.38 13.74
C ILE A 145 4.87 12.25 12.91
N TYR A 146 6.11 11.80 12.77
CA TYR A 146 7.08 12.42 11.88
C TYR A 146 6.77 12.10 10.41
N GLU A 147 6.46 10.85 10.11
CA GLU A 147 6.34 10.41 8.72
C GLU A 147 5.42 9.20 8.59
N ILE A 148 4.65 9.16 7.50
CA ILE A 148 3.82 8.04 7.08
C ILE A 148 4.13 7.74 5.63
N LYS A 149 4.64 6.54 5.37
CA LYS A 149 4.90 6.06 4.02
C LYS A 149 3.90 4.97 3.66
N MET A 150 3.44 4.98 2.42
CA MET A 150 2.47 4.01 1.91
C MET A 150 3.00 3.36 0.64
N TYR A 151 2.92 2.04 0.59
CA TYR A 151 3.51 1.23 -0.46
C TYR A 151 2.50 0.23 -1.02
N SER A 152 2.57 -0.02 -2.33
CA SER A 152 1.87 -1.15 -2.96
C SER A 152 2.77 -2.38 -2.95
N ALA A 153 2.17 -3.56 -2.77
CA ALA A 153 2.88 -4.79 -3.04
C ALA A 153 3.15 -4.89 -4.55
N LEU A 154 4.39 -5.18 -4.93
CA LEU A 154 4.73 -5.57 -6.28
C LEU A 154 4.27 -7.01 -6.49
N LEU A 155 3.14 -7.15 -7.17
CA LEU A 155 2.56 -8.45 -7.46
C LEU A 155 3.28 -9.08 -8.64
N ASN A 156 3.58 -10.37 -8.50
CA ASN A 156 4.04 -11.15 -9.64
C ASN A 156 2.94 -11.14 -10.70
N LYS A 157 3.35 -10.89 -11.94
CA LYS A 157 2.45 -10.97 -13.08
C LYS A 157 2.55 -12.35 -13.68
N TYR A 158 1.41 -12.90 -14.08
CA TYR A 158 1.32 -14.22 -14.70
C TYR A 158 0.81 -14.11 -16.12
N LEU A 159 1.46 -14.86 -17.00
CA LEU A 159 0.99 -15.18 -18.35
C LEU A 159 0.95 -16.70 -18.50
N ILE A 160 0.15 -17.15 -19.45
CA ILE A 160 0.14 -18.55 -19.87
C ILE A 160 1.15 -18.71 -21.01
N ARG A 161 1.86 -19.84 -21.04
CA ARG A 161 2.64 -20.26 -22.21
C ARG A 161 2.17 -21.64 -22.67
N GLN A 162 1.93 -21.80 -23.96
CA GLN A 162 1.59 -23.08 -24.58
C GLN A 162 2.31 -23.15 -25.93
N ASN A 163 2.97 -24.26 -26.25
CA ASN A 163 3.68 -24.45 -27.53
C ASN A 163 4.59 -23.27 -27.93
N ASN A 164 5.33 -22.71 -26.96
CA ASN A 164 6.20 -21.53 -27.10
C ASN A 164 5.50 -20.17 -27.28
N GLN A 165 4.18 -20.13 -27.45
CA GLN A 165 3.39 -18.91 -27.52
C GLN A 165 2.93 -18.47 -26.13
N TYR A 166 2.89 -17.17 -25.90
CA TYR A 166 2.35 -16.56 -24.69
C TYR A 166 0.91 -16.13 -24.91
N TYR A 167 0.13 -16.25 -23.84
CA TYR A 167 -1.27 -15.90 -23.78
C TYR A 167 -1.55 -15.07 -22.54
N SER A 168 -2.42 -14.08 -22.69
CA SER A 168 -3.07 -13.40 -21.57
C SER A 168 -4.32 -14.14 -21.17
N ILE A 169 -4.63 -14.11 -19.87
CA ILE A 169 -5.92 -14.54 -19.31
C ILE A 169 -6.64 -13.38 -18.63
N LYS A 170 -6.24 -12.15 -18.95
CA LYS A 170 -6.83 -10.94 -18.40
C LYS A 170 -8.30 -10.86 -18.83
N ASN A 171 -9.15 -10.36 -17.95
CA ASN A 171 -10.60 -10.26 -18.18
C ASN A 171 -11.28 -11.62 -18.45
N SER A 172 -10.75 -12.71 -17.90
CA SER A 172 -11.30 -14.06 -18.05
C SER A 172 -11.36 -14.56 -19.50
N MET A 173 -10.53 -14.01 -20.40
CA MET A 173 -10.44 -14.44 -21.80
C MET A 173 -9.02 -14.87 -22.14
N LEU A 174 -8.87 -16.03 -22.80
CA LEU A 174 -7.58 -16.48 -23.32
C LEU A 174 -7.26 -15.72 -24.61
N THR A 175 -6.28 -14.84 -24.57
CA THR A 175 -5.85 -14.01 -25.72
C THR A 175 -4.42 -14.35 -26.10
N GLU A 176 -4.18 -14.77 -27.34
CA GLU A 176 -2.84 -15.04 -27.86
C GLU A 176 -2.05 -13.74 -28.04
N LEU A 177 -0.84 -13.71 -27.48
CA LEU A 177 0.13 -12.63 -27.65
C LEU A 177 1.22 -13.01 -28.67
N GLY A 178 1.50 -14.31 -28.81
CA GLY A 178 2.50 -14.86 -29.72
C GLY A 178 3.82 -15.18 -29.04
N ILE A 179 4.92 -15.18 -29.79
CA ILE A 179 6.27 -15.41 -29.27
C ILE A 179 6.97 -14.05 -29.10
N PRO A 180 7.47 -13.70 -27.91
CA PRO A 180 8.14 -12.42 -27.72
C PRO A 180 9.45 -12.39 -28.51
N ALA A 181 9.76 -11.26 -29.14
CA ALA A 181 10.98 -11.03 -29.90
C ALA A 181 12.23 -11.02 -29.00
N ASP A 182 12.09 -10.49 -27.78
CA ASP A 182 13.16 -10.39 -26.79
C ASP A 182 12.60 -10.30 -25.35
N ASP A 183 13.49 -10.21 -24.37
CA ASP A 183 13.14 -10.08 -22.96
C ASP A 183 12.45 -8.75 -22.62
N THR A 184 12.66 -7.70 -23.42
CA THR A 184 12.02 -6.38 -23.22
C THR A 184 10.54 -6.46 -23.56
N GLN A 185 10.21 -7.01 -24.74
CA GLN A 185 8.82 -7.22 -25.14
C GLN A 185 8.11 -8.19 -24.20
N LYS A 186 8.81 -9.22 -23.74
CA LYS A 186 8.28 -10.15 -22.73
C LYS A 186 7.93 -9.42 -21.43
N GLU A 187 8.80 -8.57 -20.93
CA GLU A 187 8.55 -7.74 -19.73
C GLU A 187 7.36 -6.79 -19.94
N GLU A 188 7.26 -6.14 -21.10
CA GLU A 188 6.11 -5.30 -21.48
C GLU A 188 4.81 -6.11 -21.47
N TRP A 189 4.82 -7.34 -21.98
CA TRP A 189 3.65 -8.21 -21.99
C TRP A 189 3.21 -8.61 -20.59
N PHE A 190 4.13 -8.97 -19.70
CA PHE A 190 3.80 -9.25 -18.31
C PHE A 190 3.19 -8.03 -17.62
N ASN A 191 3.73 -6.84 -17.85
CA ASN A 191 3.21 -5.61 -17.26
C ASN A 191 1.83 -5.21 -17.79
N THR A 192 1.59 -5.37 -19.09
CA THR A 192 0.38 -4.92 -19.77
C THR A 192 -0.76 -5.94 -19.70
N TYR A 193 -0.42 -7.20 -19.96
CA TYR A 193 -1.36 -8.30 -20.17
C TYR A 193 -1.32 -9.36 -19.07
N GLY A 194 -0.34 -9.31 -18.16
CA GLY A 194 -0.25 -10.25 -17.04
C GLY A 194 -1.32 -10.01 -15.99
N VAL A 195 -1.79 -11.10 -15.37
CA VAL A 195 -2.72 -11.05 -14.24
C VAL A 195 -1.96 -11.06 -12.92
N ASP A 196 -2.50 -10.41 -11.89
CA ASP A 196 -1.92 -10.36 -10.54
C ASP A 196 -2.22 -11.62 -9.72
N GLY A 197 -3.41 -12.20 -9.90
CA GLY A 197 -3.92 -13.35 -9.17
C GLY A 197 -4.26 -14.49 -10.11
N LEU A 198 -3.33 -15.44 -10.28
CA LEU A 198 -3.55 -16.59 -11.16
C LEU A 198 -4.79 -17.40 -10.78
N LYS A 199 -4.97 -17.68 -9.49
CA LYS A 199 -6.10 -18.47 -8.98
C LYS A 199 -7.44 -17.81 -9.31
N GLU A 200 -7.54 -16.50 -9.05
CA GLU A 200 -8.74 -15.73 -9.34
C GLU A 200 -9.03 -15.73 -10.85
N ALA A 201 -8.02 -15.42 -11.67
CA ALA A 201 -8.14 -15.37 -13.12
C ALA A 201 -8.55 -16.73 -13.74
N LEU A 202 -8.07 -17.85 -13.19
CA LEU A 202 -8.38 -19.19 -13.70
C LEU A 202 -9.72 -19.75 -13.21
N LEU A 203 -10.16 -19.38 -12.01
CA LEU A 203 -11.30 -20.01 -11.33
C LEU A 203 -12.56 -19.14 -11.32
N THR A 204 -12.49 -17.88 -11.72
CA THR A 204 -13.66 -16.99 -11.83
C THR A 204 -14.51 -17.44 -13.02
N PRO A 205 -15.79 -17.82 -12.80
CA PRO A 205 -16.67 -18.23 -13.88
C PRO A 205 -17.03 -17.06 -14.81
N ASP A 206 -17.23 -17.35 -16.09
CA ASP A 206 -17.86 -16.43 -17.04
C ASP A 206 -19.39 -16.32 -16.81
N GLU A 207 -20.09 -15.53 -17.63
CA GLU A 207 -21.55 -15.37 -17.56
C GLU A 207 -22.32 -16.68 -17.73
N ASN A 208 -21.70 -17.71 -18.31
CA ASN A 208 -22.26 -19.04 -18.52
C ASN A 208 -21.81 -20.06 -17.45
N GLY A 209 -21.00 -19.65 -16.48
CA GLY A 209 -20.48 -20.51 -15.41
C GLY A 209 -19.22 -21.31 -15.77
N ASN A 210 -18.63 -21.11 -16.95
CA ASN A 210 -17.41 -21.79 -17.36
C ASN A 210 -16.18 -21.15 -16.72
N LYS A 211 -15.19 -21.94 -16.32
CA LYS A 211 -13.91 -21.43 -15.82
C LYS A 211 -12.84 -21.60 -16.88
N LEU A 212 -11.91 -20.64 -16.91
CA LEU A 212 -10.84 -20.68 -17.90
C LEU A 212 -9.92 -21.91 -17.73
N ILE A 213 -9.80 -22.41 -16.50
CA ILE A 213 -9.04 -23.65 -16.23
C ILE A 213 -9.60 -24.87 -16.98
N ASP A 214 -10.90 -24.89 -17.29
CA ASP A 214 -11.56 -26.01 -17.96
C ASP A 214 -11.20 -26.08 -19.47
N ALA A 215 -10.68 -24.98 -20.02
CA ALA A 215 -10.24 -24.87 -21.42
C ALA A 215 -8.74 -25.16 -21.62
N LEU A 216 -7.98 -25.38 -20.54
CA LEU A 216 -6.54 -25.64 -20.60
C LEU A 216 -6.28 -27.16 -20.70
N ASP A 217 -5.27 -27.55 -21.50
CA ASP A 217 -4.83 -28.94 -21.67
C ASP A 217 -3.53 -29.25 -20.90
N ASP A 218 -3.00 -30.46 -21.10
CA ASP A 218 -1.77 -30.94 -20.45
C ASP A 218 -0.48 -30.26 -20.96
N LYS A 219 -0.55 -29.41 -21.98
CA LYS A 219 0.59 -28.68 -22.56
C LYS A 219 0.71 -27.24 -22.06
N PHE A 220 -0.20 -26.81 -21.19
CA PHE A 220 -0.17 -25.48 -20.62
C PHE A 220 0.92 -25.33 -19.54
N GLU A 221 1.62 -24.20 -19.58
CA GLU A 221 2.55 -23.77 -18.55
C GLU A 221 2.17 -22.39 -17.99
N VAL A 222 2.29 -22.23 -16.68
CA VAL A 222 2.24 -20.90 -16.04
C VAL A 222 3.62 -20.29 -16.09
N ARG A 223 3.73 -19.07 -16.64
CA ARG A 223 4.94 -18.27 -16.57
C ARG A 223 4.69 -17.09 -15.64
N MET A 224 5.63 -16.85 -14.74
CA MET A 224 5.59 -15.79 -13.75
C MET A 224 6.74 -14.82 -14.03
N MET A 225 6.45 -13.52 -13.99
CA MET A 225 7.48 -12.50 -13.90
C MET A 225 7.58 -12.01 -12.47
N VAL A 226 8.79 -12.11 -11.92
CA VAL A 226 9.13 -11.49 -10.65
C VAL A 226 9.52 -10.04 -10.92
N PRO A 227 8.84 -9.06 -10.30
CA PRO A 227 9.17 -7.65 -10.48
C PRO A 227 10.64 -7.38 -10.14
N LYS A 228 11.32 -6.60 -11.01
CA LYS A 228 12.63 -6.04 -10.70
C LYS A 228 12.45 -5.04 -9.55
N SER A 229 13.33 -5.13 -8.56
CA SER A 229 13.45 -4.19 -7.44
C SER A 229 14.25 -2.98 -7.87
#